data_AF-A0A6J7NZN1-F1
#
_entry.id   AF-A0A6J7NZN1-F1
#
_cell.length_a   1.000
_cell.length_b   1.000
_cell.length_c   1.000
_cell.angle_alpha   90.00
_cell.angle_beta   90.00
_cell.angle_gamma   90.00
#
_symmetry.space_group_name_H-M   'P 1'
#
loop_
_entity.id
_entity.type
_entity.pdbx_description
1 polymer ?
#
loop_
_entity_poly.entity_id
_entity_poly.type
_entity_poly.pdbx_seq_one_letter_code
_entity_poly.pdbx_strand_id
1 'polypeptide(L)'
;MDTMCTSELGKAAAGLDFTKLQKADPSTVPAWNQLLKDNDPGTFTTPIPVPLLIIHGGNDEQIPVVSSALLFDQLCKIGQVEQRWVFAGQSHAGVIAPSFNSMMTWIGDRFAGKPMPDAIRPEGAVVQSCPSS
;
A
#
# COMPACT_ATOMS: atom_id res chain seq x y z
N MET A 1 21.07 -7.43 4.95
CA MET A 1 20.00 -6.90 5.81
C MET A 1 20.00 -5.40 5.62
N ASP A 2 18.91 -4.85 5.10
CA ASP A 2 18.83 -3.50 4.54
C ASP A 2 18.98 -2.41 5.60
N THR A 3 20.18 -1.85 5.71
CA THR A 3 20.47 -0.66 6.52
C THR A 3 19.88 0.62 5.91
N MET A 4 19.57 0.63 4.61
CA MET A 4 19.19 1.85 3.90
C MET A 4 17.69 2.16 3.86
N CYS A 5 16.78 1.22 4.15
CA CYS A 5 15.34 1.50 4.01
C CYS A 5 14.79 2.43 5.10
N THR A 6 15.40 2.49 6.29
CA THR A 6 14.96 3.42 7.35
C THR A 6 16.06 3.79 8.35
N SER A 7 17.00 2.88 8.66
CA SER A 7 17.89 3.08 9.83
C SER A 7 18.99 4.11 9.62
N GLU A 8 19.61 4.18 8.44
CA GLU A 8 20.62 5.22 8.15
C GLU A 8 19.98 6.61 7.93
N LEU A 9 18.78 6.68 7.33
CA LEU A 9 18.03 7.93 7.21
C LEU A 9 17.56 8.44 8.57
N GLY A 10 17.09 7.56 9.46
CA GLY A 10 16.69 7.93 10.82
C GLY A 10 17.84 8.51 11.63
N LYS A 11 19.06 7.97 11.48
CA LYS A 11 20.27 8.54 12.09
C LYS A 11 20.63 9.90 11.49
N ALA A 12 20.59 10.03 10.17
CA ALA A 12 20.92 11.28 9.47
C ALA A 12 19.89 12.40 9.77
N ALA A 13 18.64 12.03 10.03
CA ALA A 13 17.57 12.96 10.38
C ALA A 13 17.45 13.23 11.89
N ALA A 14 18.26 12.58 12.73
CA ALA A 14 18.23 12.77 14.17
C ALA A 14 18.57 14.23 14.51
N GLY A 15 17.64 14.93 15.17
CA GLY A 15 17.78 16.34 15.53
C GLY A 15 17.31 17.34 14.46
N LEU A 16 16.82 16.86 13.30
CA LEU A 16 16.08 17.73 12.38
C LEU A 16 14.71 18.06 12.97
N ASP A 17 14.41 19.35 13.00
CA ASP A 17 13.06 19.82 13.24
C ASP A 17 12.26 19.68 11.94
N PHE A 18 11.49 18.60 11.82
CA PHE A 18 10.68 18.32 10.64
C PHE A 18 9.67 19.43 10.33
N THR A 19 9.26 20.23 11.33
CA THR A 19 8.37 21.39 11.11
C THR A 19 9.05 22.48 10.28
N LYS A 20 10.39 22.53 10.28
CA LYS A 20 11.17 23.46 9.45
C LYS A 20 11.45 22.95 8.04
N LEU A 21 11.17 21.68 7.76
CA LEU A 21 11.32 21.10 6.41
C LEU A 21 10.12 21.41 5.51
N GLN A 22 8.98 21.75 6.11
CA GLN A 22 7.77 22.13 5.39
C GLN A 22 7.64 23.66 5.36
N LYS A 23 7.57 24.24 4.16
CA LYS A 23 7.36 25.70 3.99
C LYS A 23 5.97 26.15 4.47
N ALA A 24 4.97 25.28 4.34
CA ALA A 24 3.61 25.45 4.79
C ALA A 24 2.95 24.07 4.90
N ASP A 25 1.87 23.96 5.68
CA ASP A 25 1.02 22.76 5.67
C ASP A 25 0.43 22.56 4.26
N PRO A 26 0.74 21.45 3.56
CA PRO A 26 0.23 21.17 2.23
C PRO A 26 -1.30 21.18 2.14
N SER A 27 -2.01 20.85 3.23
CA SER A 27 -3.47 20.87 3.29
C SER A 27 -4.05 22.28 3.18
N THR A 28 -3.25 23.32 3.47
CA THR A 28 -3.67 24.73 3.41
C THR A 28 -3.26 25.42 2.10
N VAL A 29 -2.40 24.79 1.29
CA VAL A 29 -1.98 25.33 0.00
C VAL A 29 -2.96 24.85 -1.08
N PRO A 30 -3.70 25.74 -1.78
CA PRO A 30 -4.82 25.32 -2.63
C PRO A 30 -4.47 24.25 -3.68
N ALA A 31 -3.34 24.39 -4.36
CA ALA A 31 -2.90 23.41 -5.36
C ALA A 31 -2.60 22.03 -4.75
N TRP A 32 -1.96 21.98 -3.58
CA TRP A 32 -1.68 20.72 -2.88
C TRP A 32 -2.93 20.12 -2.24
N ASN A 33 -3.79 20.94 -1.66
CA ASN A 33 -5.06 20.49 -1.08
C ASN A 33 -5.95 19.81 -2.12
N GLN A 34 -6.03 20.37 -3.33
CA GLN A 34 -6.77 19.76 -4.42
C GLN A 34 -6.18 18.40 -4.80
N LEU A 35 -4.86 18.31 -4.99
CA LEU A 35 -4.19 17.05 -5.31
C LEU A 35 -4.37 15.98 -4.22
N LEU A 36 -4.31 16.36 -2.94
CA LEU A 36 -4.53 15.43 -1.84
C LEU A 36 -5.95 14.86 -1.85
N LYS A 37 -6.96 15.70 -2.12
CA LYS A 37 -8.35 15.25 -2.26
C LYS A 37 -8.53 14.33 -3.48
N ASP A 38 -7.96 14.71 -4.61
CA ASP A 38 -8.09 13.94 -5.85
C ASP A 38 -7.38 12.57 -5.78
N ASN A 39 -6.40 12.43 -4.88
CA ASN A 39 -5.64 11.19 -4.66
C ASN A 39 -6.00 10.48 -3.35
N ASP A 40 -7.11 10.83 -2.70
CA ASP A 40 -7.58 10.12 -1.51
C ASP A 40 -8.48 8.94 -1.93
N PRO A 41 -7.98 7.69 -1.92
CA PRO A 41 -8.77 6.53 -2.31
C PRO A 41 -9.94 6.27 -1.35
N GLY A 42 -9.90 6.84 -0.13
CA GLY A 42 -11.01 6.84 0.82
C GLY A 42 -12.25 7.61 0.32
N THR A 43 -12.13 8.41 -0.74
CA THR A 43 -13.25 9.16 -1.34
C THR A 43 -13.75 8.55 -2.65
N PHE A 44 -13.14 7.47 -3.14
CA PHE A 44 -13.50 6.89 -4.43
C PHE A 44 -14.92 6.30 -4.39
N THR A 45 -15.70 6.64 -5.40
CA THR A 45 -17.08 6.14 -5.61
C THR A 45 -17.18 5.23 -6.84
N THR A 46 -16.13 5.17 -7.66
CA THR A 46 -16.01 4.31 -8.83
C THR A 46 -14.65 3.60 -8.80
N PRO A 47 -14.54 2.38 -9.35
CA PRO A 47 -13.28 1.65 -9.35
C PRO A 47 -12.29 2.32 -10.30
N ILE A 48 -11.00 2.15 -10.05
CA ILE A 48 -9.96 2.50 -11.02
C ILE A 48 -9.96 1.44 -12.14
N PRO A 49 -9.66 1.80 -13.41
CA PRO A 49 -9.84 0.91 -14.56
C PRO A 49 -8.78 -0.20 -14.66
N VAL A 50 -8.07 -0.47 -13.58
CA VAL A 50 -6.95 -1.39 -13.54
C VAL A 50 -6.92 -2.16 -12.22
N PRO A 51 -6.41 -3.39 -12.20
CA PRO A 51 -6.25 -4.17 -10.96
C PRO A 51 -5.44 -3.44 -9.87
N LEU A 52 -5.69 -3.71 -8.60
CA LEU A 52 -4.92 -3.16 -7.48
C LEU A 52 -4.32 -4.29 -6.64
N LEU A 53 -3.08 -4.11 -6.18
CA LEU A 53 -2.45 -4.98 -5.19
C LEU A 53 -2.10 -4.15 -3.97
N ILE A 54 -2.54 -4.62 -2.80
CA ILE A 54 -2.19 -4.07 -1.49
C ILE A 54 -1.31 -5.09 -0.77
N ILE A 55 -0.13 -4.69 -0.31
CA ILE A 55 0.78 -5.52 0.48
C ILE A 55 0.97 -4.87 1.84
N HIS A 56 0.87 -5.63 2.93
CA HIS A 56 0.98 -5.09 4.29
C HIS A 56 1.70 -6.05 5.24
N GLY A 57 2.56 -5.53 6.11
CA GLY A 57 3.15 -6.29 7.21
C GLY A 57 2.14 -6.52 8.34
N GLY A 58 2.00 -7.75 8.84
CA GLY A 58 1.01 -8.08 9.87
C GLY A 58 1.27 -7.43 11.24
N ASN A 59 2.51 -7.03 11.52
CA ASN A 59 2.94 -6.30 12.70
C ASN A 59 3.52 -4.93 12.32
N ASP A 60 2.95 -4.28 11.29
CA ASP A 60 3.36 -2.95 10.87
C ASP A 60 3.20 -1.94 12.02
N GLU A 61 4.34 -1.40 12.45
CA GLU A 61 4.50 -0.50 13.57
C GLU A 61 4.26 0.97 13.22
N GLN A 62 4.11 1.29 11.93
CA GLN A 62 3.92 2.65 11.42
C GLN A 62 2.48 2.88 10.96
N ILE A 63 1.92 1.91 10.23
CA ILE A 63 0.58 1.96 9.68
C ILE A 63 -0.24 0.80 10.23
N PRO A 64 -1.35 1.05 10.94
CA PRO A 64 -2.20 -0.04 11.42
C PRO A 64 -2.71 -0.91 10.26
N VAL A 65 -2.52 -2.23 10.37
CA VAL A 65 -2.98 -3.22 9.38
C VAL A 65 -4.46 -3.06 9.03
N VAL A 66 -5.29 -2.68 10.02
CA VAL A 66 -6.73 -2.44 9.84
C VAL A 66 -7.03 -1.37 8.78
N SER A 67 -6.16 -0.38 8.60
CA SER A 67 -6.36 0.69 7.61
C SER A 67 -6.46 0.13 6.19
N SER A 68 -5.57 -0.80 5.84
CA SER A 68 -5.62 -1.46 4.53
C SER A 68 -6.77 -2.45 4.38
N ALA A 69 -7.26 -3.03 5.48
CA ALA A 69 -8.44 -3.88 5.45
C ALA A 69 -9.71 -3.05 5.18
N LEU A 70 -9.86 -1.90 5.85
CA LEU A 70 -10.97 -0.97 5.62
C LEU A 70 -10.96 -0.43 4.19
N LEU A 71 -9.79 -0.07 3.66
CA LEU A 71 -9.66 0.39 2.29
C LEU A 71 -10.07 -0.71 1.29
N PHE A 72 -9.58 -1.93 1.47
CA PHE A 72 -9.95 -3.09 0.64
C PHE A 72 -11.46 -3.34 0.67
N ASP A 73 -12.09 -3.33 1.85
CA ASP A 73 -13.53 -3.53 1.97
C ASP A 73 -14.34 -2.42 1.29
N GLN A 74 -13.86 -1.17 1.37
CA GLN A 74 -14.47 -0.04 0.68
C GLN A 74 -14.37 -0.18 -0.85
N LEU A 75 -13.17 -0.46 -1.35
CA LEU A 75 -12.90 -0.53 -2.79
C LEU A 75 -13.60 -1.75 -3.43
N CYS A 76 -13.68 -2.89 -2.74
CA CYS A 76 -14.50 -4.01 -3.19
C CYS A 76 -15.98 -3.66 -3.35
N LYS A 77 -16.57 -2.80 -2.49
CA LYS A 77 -17.98 -2.39 -2.61
C LYS A 77 -18.28 -1.57 -3.86
N ILE A 78 -17.28 -0.87 -4.39
CA ILE A 78 -17.40 -0.10 -5.64
C ILE A 78 -16.92 -0.90 -6.86
N GLY A 79 -16.67 -2.21 -6.71
CA GLY A 79 -16.32 -3.10 -7.81
C GLY A 79 -14.86 -3.05 -8.24
N GLN A 80 -13.96 -2.61 -7.37
CA GLN A 80 -12.53 -2.64 -7.65
C GLN A 80 -12.05 -4.08 -7.82
N VAL A 81 -11.29 -4.35 -8.88
CA VAL A 81 -10.54 -5.62 -9.01
C VAL A 81 -9.27 -5.47 -8.19
N GLU A 82 -9.17 -6.17 -7.06
CA GLU A 82 -7.99 -6.07 -6.20
C GLU A 82 -7.65 -7.33 -5.41
N GLN A 83 -6.41 -7.34 -4.92
CA GLN A 83 -5.92 -8.32 -3.97
C GLN A 83 -5.23 -7.63 -2.80
N ARG A 84 -5.33 -8.24 -1.62
CA ARG A 84 -4.61 -7.81 -0.42
C ARG A 84 -3.81 -8.97 0.15
N TRP A 85 -2.51 -8.75 0.36
CA TRP A 85 -1.58 -9.71 0.94
C TRP A 85 -1.10 -9.21 2.30
N VAL A 86 -1.35 -9.98 3.35
CA VAL A 86 -0.86 -9.68 4.70
C VAL A 86 0.14 -10.72 5.14
N PHE A 87 1.37 -10.31 5.41
CA PHE A 87 2.42 -11.20 5.88
C PHE A 87 2.51 -11.15 7.41
N ALA A 88 2.04 -12.20 8.08
CA ALA A 88 1.99 -12.25 9.54
C ALA A 88 3.38 -12.02 10.16
N GLY A 89 3.43 -11.23 11.24
CA GLY A 89 4.68 -10.95 11.97
C GLY A 89 5.64 -9.96 11.30
N GLN A 90 5.41 -9.56 10.05
CA GLN A 90 6.28 -8.62 9.35
C GLN A 90 6.01 -7.17 9.76
N SER A 91 7.09 -6.41 9.95
CA SER A 91 7.07 -4.96 10.20
C SER A 91 6.80 -4.17 8.92
N HIS A 92 6.72 -2.83 9.05
CA HIS A 92 6.53 -1.91 7.93
C HIS A 92 7.54 -2.14 6.79
N ALA A 93 8.84 -2.17 7.13
CA ALA A 93 9.89 -2.46 6.15
C ALA A 93 10.12 -3.97 5.95
N GLY A 94 9.84 -4.78 6.98
CA GLY A 94 10.10 -6.22 6.97
C GLY A 94 9.30 -6.98 5.91
N VAL A 95 8.14 -6.46 5.51
CA VAL A 95 7.28 -7.09 4.48
C VAL A 95 7.88 -7.05 3.06
N ILE A 96 8.84 -6.16 2.79
CA ILE A 96 9.39 -5.96 1.44
C ILE A 96 10.08 -7.22 0.93
N ALA A 97 11.05 -7.75 1.67
CA ALA A 97 11.83 -8.92 1.25
C ALA A 97 10.98 -10.18 0.98
N PRO A 98 10.07 -10.63 1.87
CA PRO A 98 9.26 -11.83 1.63
C PRO A 98 8.22 -11.64 0.53
N SER A 99 7.79 -10.41 0.23
CA SER A 99 6.81 -10.15 -0.82
C SER A 99 7.41 -9.91 -2.21
N PHE A 100 8.69 -9.52 -2.29
CA PHE A 100 9.30 -8.97 -3.50
C PHE A 100 9.11 -9.82 -4.76
N ASN A 101 9.48 -11.10 -4.71
CA ASN A 101 9.41 -11.97 -5.89
C ASN A 101 7.97 -12.16 -6.38
N SER A 102 7.03 -12.43 -5.46
CA SER A 102 5.62 -12.60 -5.82
C SER A 102 5.00 -11.28 -6.30
N MET A 103 5.37 -10.14 -5.72
CA MET A 103 4.95 -8.82 -6.17
C MET A 103 5.42 -8.56 -7.61
N MET A 104 6.68 -8.84 -7.92
CA MET A 104 7.21 -8.67 -9.28
C MET A 104 6.51 -9.59 -10.28
N THR A 105 6.19 -10.83 -9.92
CA THR A 105 5.39 -11.73 -10.75
C THR A 105 3.98 -11.18 -10.98
N TRP A 106 3.29 -10.72 -9.93
CA TRP A 106 1.94 -10.13 -10.05
C TRP A 106 1.93 -8.90 -10.97
N ILE A 107 2.96 -8.04 -10.86
CA ILE A 107 3.14 -6.89 -11.74
C ILE A 107 3.32 -7.35 -13.19
N GLY A 108 4.18 -8.36 -13.42
CA GLY A 108 4.39 -8.94 -14.74
C GLY A 108 3.12 -9.53 -15.34
N ASP A 109 2.36 -10.29 -14.55
CA ASP A 109 1.13 -10.96 -14.95
C ASP A 109 0.03 -9.95 -15.33
N ARG A 110 -0.10 -8.88 -14.55
CA ARG A 110 -0.95 -7.74 -14.88
C ARG A 110 -0.58 -7.12 -16.24
N PHE A 111 0.71 -6.82 -16.47
CA PHE A 111 1.13 -6.20 -17.74
C PHE A 111 1.04 -7.15 -18.94
N ALA A 112 1.12 -8.46 -18.69
CA ALA A 112 0.87 -9.50 -19.70
C ALA A 112 -0.63 -9.71 -19.99
N GLY A 113 -1.53 -8.97 -19.33
CA GLY A 113 -2.97 -9.10 -19.53
C GLY A 113 -3.56 -10.41 -19.01
N LYS A 114 -2.91 -11.04 -18.02
CA LYS A 114 -3.45 -12.25 -17.39
C LYS A 114 -4.74 -11.93 -16.61
N PRO A 115 -5.61 -12.94 -16.39
CA PRO A 115 -6.82 -12.77 -15.61
C PRO A 115 -6.53 -12.28 -14.19
N MET A 116 -7.40 -11.41 -13.67
CA MET A 116 -7.33 -10.86 -12.32
C MET A 116 -8.68 -11.06 -11.60
N PRO A 117 -8.72 -11.31 -10.28
CA PRO A 117 -7.59 -11.43 -9.34
C PRO A 117 -6.60 -12.55 -9.68
N ASP A 118 -5.32 -12.34 -9.43
CA ASP A 118 -4.26 -13.30 -9.75
C ASP A 118 -4.36 -14.57 -8.87
N ALA A 119 -3.99 -15.71 -9.43
CA ALA A 119 -3.88 -16.98 -8.72
C ALA A 119 -2.68 -17.02 -7.75
N ILE A 120 -1.71 -16.09 -7.86
CA ILE A 120 -0.55 -16.01 -6.97
C ILE A 120 -0.96 -15.99 -5.50
N ARG A 121 -0.25 -16.82 -4.72
CA ARG A 121 -0.33 -16.90 -3.26
C ARG A 121 1.11 -16.86 -2.72
N PRO A 122 1.62 -15.69 -2.29
CA PRO A 122 2.96 -15.61 -1.71
C PRO A 122 3.05 -16.47 -0.44
N GLU A 123 4.21 -17.09 -0.23
CA GLU A 123 4.47 -17.84 1.00
C GLU A 123 4.39 -16.91 2.22
N GLY A 124 3.71 -17.36 3.28
CA GLY A 124 3.55 -16.58 4.51
C GLY A 124 2.53 -15.42 4.42
N ALA A 125 1.88 -15.23 3.28
CA ALA A 125 0.83 -14.23 3.11
C ALA A 125 -0.58 -14.84 3.28
N VAL A 126 -1.44 -14.15 4.03
CA VAL A 126 -2.88 -14.29 3.90
C VAL A 126 -3.31 -13.46 2.69
N VAL A 127 -3.86 -14.12 1.66
CA VAL A 127 -4.33 -13.46 0.43
C VAL A 127 -5.83 -13.31 0.44
N GLN A 128 -6.29 -12.09 0.18
CA GLN A 128 -7.69 -11.75 -0.01
C GLN A 128 -7.91 -11.25 -1.44
N SER A 129 -9.13 -11.45 -1.95
CA SER A 129 -9.61 -10.91 -3.22
C SER A 129 -11.09 -10.57 -3.04
N CYS A 130 -11.61 -9.59 -3.79
CA CYS A 130 -13.00 -9.20 -3.61
C CYS A 130 -13.95 -10.39 -3.81
N PRO A 131 -15.05 -10.48 -3.04
CA PRO A 131 -16.06 -11.51 -3.25
C PRO A 131 -16.61 -11.45 -4.68
N SER A 132 -16.84 -12.60 -5.30
CA SER A 132 -17.64 -12.66 -6.53
C SER A 132 -19.05 -12.13 -6.22
N SER A 133 -19.52 -11.19 -7.04
CA SER A 133 -20.87 -10.63 -6.97
C SER A 133 -21.94 -11.66 -7.32
#